data_AF-A0A836CML1-F1
#
_entry.id   AF-A0A836CML1-F1
#
_cell.length_a   1.000
_cell.length_b   1.000
_cell.length_c   1.000
_cell.angle_alpha   90.00
_cell.angle_beta   90.00
_cell.angle_gamma   90.00
#
_symmetry.space_group_name_H-M   'P 1'
#
loop_
_entity.id
_entity.type
_entity.pdbx_description
1 polymer ?
#
loop_
_entity_poly.entity_id
_entity_poly.type
_entity_poly.pdbx_seq_one_letter_code
_entity_poly.pdbx_strand_id
1 'polypeptide(L)'
;MCGEHLTYGAVMALPGVVRAVSAARLVMERSPHAILCGGGARDFAVANGMALAEALTEGAAAAYSEWRRQSDTSTDTAGATVSVEIDAPHDTIGMICLDVNGHLAAGTSTSGWPFKHPGRVGDSPVIGAGLYCDNDAGAAVATGDGEEILRTSAAFYAVELMRAGHTPQAACTKAVARIVQASAACSTSAAARGPRADSRMHSKLTVAVLAMSPKGEVGAASSLGPSNVHRGRPVFPYALWRGGSQGELVEEQKPPNDDLT
;
A
#
# COMPACT_ATOMS: atom_id res chain seq x y z
N MET A 1 -8.41 1.13 10.31
CA MET A 1 -8.79 2.37 11.02
C MET A 1 -10.28 2.58 10.85
N CYS A 2 -10.97 2.97 11.91
CA CYS A 2 -12.38 3.35 11.88
C CYS A 2 -12.49 4.86 12.08
N GLY A 3 -13.20 5.54 11.19
CA GLY A 3 -13.23 7.00 11.13
C GLY A 3 -14.06 7.67 12.23
N GLU A 4 -15.01 6.95 12.84
CA GLU A 4 -15.94 7.50 13.84
C GLU A 4 -15.24 8.04 15.10
N HIS A 5 -14.22 7.32 15.57
CA HIS A 5 -13.45 7.69 16.77
C HIS A 5 -11.95 7.72 16.51
N LEU A 6 -11.56 7.70 15.23
CA LEU A 6 -10.16 7.61 14.80
C LEU A 6 -9.40 6.44 15.43
N THR A 7 -10.09 5.33 15.73
CA THR A 7 -9.47 4.14 16.32
C THR A 7 -8.72 3.35 15.25
N TYR A 8 -7.54 2.87 15.60
CA TYR A 8 -6.71 2.10 14.67
C TYR A 8 -5.87 1.05 15.38
N GLY A 9 -5.43 0.08 14.59
CA GLY A 9 -4.44 -0.91 14.99
C GLY A 9 -3.60 -1.27 13.77
N ALA A 10 -2.34 -1.59 13.99
CA ALA A 10 -1.42 -2.00 12.94
C ALA A 10 -0.47 -3.10 13.42
N VAL A 11 -0.05 -3.94 12.48
CA VAL A 11 0.98 -4.95 12.66
C VAL A 11 2.03 -4.79 11.58
N MET A 12 3.30 -4.86 11.95
CA MET A 12 4.43 -4.66 11.04
C MET A 12 5.35 -5.87 11.06
N ALA A 13 5.85 -6.28 9.89
CA ALA A 13 6.76 -7.42 9.75
C ALA A 13 6.28 -8.67 10.52
N LEU A 14 4.99 -9.02 10.39
CA LEU A 14 4.31 -10.07 11.15
C LEU A 14 4.60 -11.46 10.55
N PRO A 15 5.39 -12.33 11.21
CA PRO A 15 5.68 -13.66 10.69
C PRO A 15 4.58 -14.67 11.05
N GLY A 16 4.28 -15.57 10.12
CA GLY A 16 3.48 -16.79 10.38
C GLY A 16 1.97 -16.58 10.58
N VAL A 17 1.45 -15.36 10.45
CA VAL A 17 0.01 -15.07 10.56
C VAL A 17 -0.51 -14.55 9.22
N VAL A 18 -1.31 -15.37 8.52
CA VAL A 18 -1.79 -15.06 7.16
C VAL A 18 -2.77 -13.88 7.14
N ARG A 19 -3.67 -13.78 8.13
CA ARG A 19 -4.71 -12.74 8.19
C ARG A 19 -4.22 -11.49 8.92
N ALA A 20 -3.25 -10.79 8.35
CA ALA A 20 -2.60 -9.63 8.98
C ALA A 20 -3.58 -8.51 9.37
N VAL A 21 -4.59 -8.20 8.54
CA VAL A 21 -5.62 -7.19 8.87
C VAL A 21 -6.46 -7.58 10.09
N SER A 22 -6.72 -8.88 10.30
CA SER A 22 -7.41 -9.36 11.50
C SER A 22 -6.53 -9.22 12.75
N ALA A 23 -5.21 -9.46 12.63
CA ALA A 23 -4.28 -9.21 13.72
C ALA A 23 -4.21 -7.71 14.08
N ALA A 24 -4.16 -6.83 13.07
CA ALA A 24 -4.23 -5.38 13.27
C ALA A 24 -5.52 -4.95 13.98
N ARG A 25 -6.66 -5.55 13.63
CA ARG A 25 -7.94 -5.33 14.33
C ARG A 25 -7.90 -5.79 15.79
N LEU A 26 -7.27 -6.93 16.08
CA LEU A 26 -7.08 -7.36 17.48
C LEU A 26 -6.22 -6.38 18.28
N VAL A 27 -5.17 -5.80 17.67
CA VAL A 27 -4.37 -4.76 18.32
C VAL A 27 -5.25 -3.56 18.69
N MET A 28 -6.09 -3.11 17.76
CA MET A 28 -7.02 -2.00 17.97
C MET A 28 -8.03 -2.27 19.08
N GLU A 29 -8.60 -3.48 19.14
CA GLU A 29 -9.73 -3.80 20.03
C GLU A 29 -9.31 -4.37 21.39
N ARG A 30 -8.11 -4.96 21.50
CA ARG A 30 -7.70 -5.78 22.65
C ARG A 30 -6.34 -5.43 23.23
N SER A 31 -5.74 -4.34 22.79
CA SER A 31 -4.50 -3.84 23.39
C SER A 31 -4.62 -2.36 23.73
N PRO A 32 -3.88 -1.86 24.73
CA PRO A 32 -3.75 -0.43 24.97
C PRO A 32 -2.78 0.24 23.98
N HIS A 33 -2.23 -0.50 23.02
CA HIS A 33 -1.26 -0.04 22.05
C HIS A 33 -1.89 0.04 20.67
N ALA A 34 -1.30 0.85 19.79
CA ALA A 34 -1.82 1.04 18.45
C ALA A 34 -1.05 0.26 17.38
N ILE A 35 0.22 -0.08 17.64
CA ILE A 35 1.10 -0.72 16.66
C ILE A 35 1.97 -1.76 17.36
N LEU A 36 2.01 -2.99 16.81
CA LEU A 36 2.95 -4.03 17.21
C LEU A 36 3.79 -4.48 16.01
N CYS A 37 4.98 -5.01 16.24
CA CYS A 37 5.84 -5.49 15.15
C CYS A 37 6.55 -6.82 15.46
N GLY A 38 6.99 -7.50 14.39
CA GLY A 38 7.86 -8.67 14.47
C GLY A 38 7.29 -9.83 15.28
N GLY A 39 8.17 -10.49 16.04
CA GLY A 39 7.80 -11.58 16.94
C GLY A 39 6.75 -11.19 17.98
N GLY A 40 6.83 -9.98 18.55
CA GLY A 40 5.85 -9.51 19.53
C GLY A 40 4.43 -9.38 18.96
N ALA A 41 4.30 -8.94 17.71
CA ALA A 41 3.01 -8.93 17.01
C ALA A 41 2.47 -10.35 16.77
N ARG A 42 3.34 -11.30 16.41
CA ARG A 42 2.99 -12.72 16.27
C ARG A 42 2.49 -13.29 17.59
N ASP A 43 3.24 -13.10 18.66
CA ASP A 43 2.92 -13.66 19.97
C ASP A 43 1.59 -13.10 20.49
N PHE A 44 1.35 -11.79 20.31
CA PHE A 44 0.07 -11.18 20.62
C PHE A 44 -1.10 -11.77 19.80
N ALA A 45 -0.90 -12.00 18.50
CA ALA A 45 -1.91 -12.61 17.66
C ALA A 45 -2.25 -14.05 18.10
N VAL A 46 -1.23 -14.85 18.44
CA VAL A 46 -1.40 -16.22 18.96
C VAL A 46 -2.11 -16.21 20.31
N ALA A 47 -1.71 -15.32 21.22
CA ALA A 47 -2.37 -15.17 22.53
C ALA A 47 -3.86 -14.77 22.40
N ASN A 48 -4.25 -14.17 21.27
CA ASN A 48 -5.64 -13.83 20.95
C ASN A 48 -6.34 -14.87 20.07
N GLY A 49 -5.78 -16.08 19.94
CA GLY A 49 -6.43 -17.22 19.29
C GLY A 49 -6.22 -17.30 17.77
N MET A 50 -5.29 -16.54 17.20
CA MET A 50 -4.93 -16.70 15.78
C MET A 50 -4.01 -17.91 15.59
N ALA A 51 -4.33 -18.76 14.61
CA ALA A 51 -3.47 -19.86 14.21
C ALA A 51 -2.28 -19.35 13.38
N LEU A 52 -1.14 -20.01 13.57
CA LEU A 52 0.00 -19.84 12.68
C LEU A 52 -0.18 -20.72 11.44
N ALA A 53 0.28 -20.24 10.30
CA ALA A 53 0.29 -20.99 9.05
C ALA A 53 1.51 -20.61 8.21
N GLU A 54 1.97 -21.58 7.41
CA GLU A 54 3.00 -21.35 6.41
C GLU A 54 2.41 -20.52 5.26
N ALA A 55 3.02 -19.36 4.99
CA ALA A 55 2.59 -18.47 3.91
C ALA A 55 3.51 -18.60 2.69
N LEU A 56 4.69 -19.24 2.84
CA LEU A 56 5.62 -19.45 1.74
C LEU A 56 5.12 -20.60 0.86
N THR A 57 4.67 -20.27 -0.34
CA THR A 57 4.30 -21.28 -1.35
C THR A 57 5.56 -21.85 -2.02
N GLU A 58 5.44 -23.04 -2.61
CA GLU A 58 6.54 -23.66 -3.37
C GLU A 58 7.05 -22.75 -4.49
N GLY A 59 6.15 -22.08 -5.22
CA GLY A 59 6.50 -21.12 -6.26
C GLY A 59 7.27 -19.91 -5.72
N ALA A 60 6.85 -19.35 -4.58
CA ALA A 60 7.55 -18.24 -3.94
C ALA A 60 8.93 -18.67 -3.41
N ALA A 61 9.05 -19.89 -2.87
CA ALA A 61 10.32 -20.45 -2.42
C ALA A 61 11.31 -20.68 -3.58
N ALA A 62 10.80 -21.17 -4.73
CA ALA A 62 11.58 -21.34 -5.94
C ALA A 62 12.07 -19.99 -6.49
N ALA A 63 11.17 -18.99 -6.59
CA ALA A 63 11.51 -17.64 -7.03
C ALA A 63 12.57 -16.98 -6.12
N TYR A 64 12.44 -17.14 -4.81
CA TYR A 64 13.44 -16.64 -3.86
C TYR A 64 14.81 -17.33 -4.02
N SER A 65 14.81 -18.65 -4.22
CA SER A 65 16.05 -19.41 -4.42
C SER A 65 16.77 -19.02 -5.71
N GLU A 66 16.02 -18.77 -6.78
CA GLU A 66 16.54 -18.25 -8.05
C GLU A 66 17.17 -16.87 -7.86
N TRP A 67 16.43 -15.93 -7.28
CA TRP A 67 16.93 -14.58 -7.00
C TRP A 67 18.19 -14.60 -6.14
N ARG A 68 18.23 -15.43 -5.09
CA ARG A 68 19.38 -15.53 -4.20
C ARG A 68 20.62 -16.02 -4.94
N ARG A 69 20.46 -17.04 -5.79
CA ARG A 69 21.57 -17.57 -6.59
C ARG A 69 22.15 -16.50 -7.52
N GLN A 70 21.29 -15.77 -8.24
CA GLN A 70 21.72 -14.69 -9.14
C GLN A 70 22.41 -13.54 -8.39
N SER A 71 21.92 -13.23 -7.20
CA SER A 71 22.50 -12.20 -6.32
C SER A 71 23.87 -12.63 -5.78
N ASP A 72 24.08 -13.92 -5.51
CA ASP A 72 25.36 -14.45 -5.04
C ASP A 72 26.41 -14.57 -6.17
N THR A 73 26.02 -14.84 -7.43
CA THR A 73 26.99 -14.91 -8.56
C THR A 73 27.50 -13.55 -9.04
N SER A 74 26.84 -12.45 -8.66
CA SER A 74 27.13 -11.11 -9.15
C SER A 74 28.08 -10.31 -8.25
N THR A 75 28.60 -10.91 -7.16
CA THR A 75 29.47 -10.22 -6.20
C THR A 75 30.95 -10.15 -6.58
N ASP A 76 31.39 -10.73 -7.71
CA ASP A 76 32.82 -10.81 -8.08
C ASP A 76 33.36 -9.66 -8.97
N THR A 77 32.53 -8.69 -9.36
CA THR A 77 33.00 -7.48 -10.07
C THR A 77 32.62 -6.21 -9.31
N ALA A 78 33.53 -5.77 -8.45
CA ALA A 78 33.66 -4.39 -7.95
C ALA A 78 32.34 -3.60 -7.75
N GLY A 79 31.59 -3.93 -6.70
CA GLY A 79 30.71 -2.97 -6.03
C GLY A 79 29.46 -2.50 -6.78
N ALA A 80 29.02 -3.19 -7.82
CA ALA A 80 27.71 -2.95 -8.43
C ALA A 80 26.63 -3.74 -7.68
N THR A 81 25.80 -3.04 -6.90
CA THR A 81 24.53 -3.59 -6.42
C THR A 81 23.66 -3.90 -7.64
N VAL A 82 23.46 -5.18 -7.94
CA VAL A 82 22.51 -5.59 -8.98
C VAL A 82 21.11 -5.24 -8.49
N SER A 83 20.52 -4.21 -9.08
CA SER A 83 19.07 -4.05 -9.12
C SER A 83 18.54 -5.18 -10.00
N VAL A 84 18.21 -6.32 -9.40
CA VAL A 84 17.37 -7.30 -10.10
C VAL A 84 16.05 -6.57 -10.31
N GLU A 85 15.74 -6.22 -11.57
CA GLU A 85 14.42 -5.72 -11.93
C GLU A 85 13.43 -6.85 -11.67
N ILE A 86 12.84 -6.83 -10.48
CA ILE A 86 11.74 -7.71 -10.14
C ILE A 86 10.51 -7.06 -10.73
N ASP A 87 10.23 -7.37 -12.00
CA ASP A 87 9.00 -6.98 -12.71
C ASP A 87 7.79 -7.82 -12.23
N ALA A 88 7.81 -8.23 -10.95
CA ALA A 88 6.72 -8.96 -10.33
C ALA A 88 5.79 -7.96 -9.63
N PRO A 89 4.48 -8.00 -9.90
CA PRO A 89 3.52 -7.09 -9.29
C PRO A 89 3.52 -7.23 -7.76
N HIS A 90 3.89 -6.12 -7.10
CA HIS A 90 3.72 -5.87 -5.68
C HIS A 90 2.26 -5.61 -5.31
N ASP A 91 1.52 -6.67 -4.99
CA ASP A 91 0.09 -6.52 -4.69
C ASP A 91 -0.14 -6.12 -3.23
N THR A 92 -0.30 -4.83 -3.02
CA THR A 92 -0.93 -4.27 -1.82
C THR A 92 -2.42 -4.08 -2.10
N ILE A 93 -3.26 -4.63 -1.22
CA ILE A 93 -4.70 -4.34 -1.23
C ILE A 93 -5.00 -3.22 -0.24
N GLY A 94 -5.72 -2.21 -0.70
CA GLY A 94 -6.35 -1.19 0.12
C GLY A 94 -7.86 -1.22 -0.07
N MET A 95 -8.61 -1.07 1.02
CA MET A 95 -10.07 -1.10 1.00
C MET A 95 -10.62 0.04 1.86
N ILE A 96 -11.66 0.67 1.35
CA ILE A 96 -12.46 1.68 2.05
C ILE A 96 -13.90 1.21 2.02
N CYS A 97 -14.55 1.22 3.18
CA CYS A 97 -15.96 0.88 3.35
C CYS A 97 -16.70 2.09 3.93
N LEU A 98 -17.91 2.31 3.43
CA LEU A 98 -18.91 3.22 4.00
C LEU A 98 -20.14 2.37 4.34
N ASP A 99 -20.54 2.37 5.61
CA ASP A 99 -21.71 1.62 6.04
C ASP A 99 -23.02 2.41 5.91
N VAL A 100 -24.15 1.76 6.24
CA VAL A 100 -25.50 2.35 6.15
C VAL A 100 -25.76 3.48 7.16
N ASN A 101 -24.95 3.57 8.21
CA ASN A 101 -25.03 4.64 9.22
C ASN A 101 -24.13 5.83 8.84
N GLY A 102 -23.40 5.74 7.73
CA GLY A 102 -22.47 6.77 7.30
C GLY A 102 -21.08 6.65 7.94
N HIS A 103 -20.73 5.52 8.53
CA HIS A 103 -19.42 5.32 9.14
C HIS A 103 -18.40 4.81 8.12
N LEU A 104 -17.23 5.45 8.11
CA LEU A 104 -16.11 5.07 7.27
C LEU A 104 -15.15 4.14 8.02
N ALA A 105 -14.62 3.16 7.28
CA ALA A 105 -13.50 2.36 7.72
C ALA A 105 -12.53 2.14 6.55
N ALA A 106 -11.23 2.07 6.86
CA ALA A 106 -10.21 1.74 5.88
C ALA A 106 -9.23 0.69 6.42
N GLY A 107 -8.76 -0.18 5.52
CA GLY A 107 -7.78 -1.21 5.82
C GLY A 107 -6.87 -1.46 4.64
N THR A 108 -5.60 -1.77 4.92
CA THR A 108 -4.62 -2.20 3.92
C THR A 108 -3.93 -3.48 4.39
N SER A 109 -3.44 -4.26 3.44
CA SER A 109 -2.64 -5.45 3.72
C SER A 109 -1.66 -5.70 2.57
N THR A 110 -0.45 -6.14 2.91
CA THR A 110 0.62 -6.40 1.95
C THR A 110 1.60 -7.41 2.49
N SER A 111 2.23 -8.19 1.61
CA SER A 111 3.48 -8.91 1.90
C SER A 111 4.71 -8.00 1.73
N GLY A 112 4.53 -6.78 1.19
CA GLY A 112 5.58 -5.82 0.88
C GLY A 112 6.36 -6.18 -0.38
N TRP A 113 7.51 -5.52 -0.58
CA TRP A 113 8.36 -5.81 -1.73
C TRP A 113 8.90 -7.25 -1.73
N PRO A 114 8.97 -7.89 -2.90
CA PRO A 114 9.66 -9.16 -3.04
C PRO A 114 11.13 -9.00 -2.64
N PHE A 115 11.66 -10.02 -1.94
CA PHE A 115 13.08 -10.14 -1.55
C PHE A 115 13.66 -8.95 -0.76
N LYS A 116 12.79 -8.13 -0.16
CA LYS A 116 13.15 -7.02 0.71
C LYS A 116 14.07 -7.45 1.85
N HIS A 117 14.90 -6.51 2.32
CA HIS A 117 15.70 -6.70 3.52
C HIS A 117 14.81 -7.15 4.70
N PRO A 118 15.23 -8.14 5.52
CA PRO A 118 14.52 -8.51 6.73
C PRO A 118 14.22 -7.29 7.61
N GLY A 119 12.96 -7.12 8.01
CA GLY A 119 12.53 -5.97 8.81
C GLY A 119 12.16 -4.72 8.01
N ARG A 120 12.28 -4.69 6.66
CA ARG A 120 11.74 -3.59 5.85
C ARG A 120 10.23 -3.49 6.02
N VAL A 121 9.76 -2.28 6.32
CA VAL A 121 8.34 -1.93 6.45
C VAL A 121 8.01 -0.85 5.42
N GLY A 122 6.95 -1.08 4.64
CA GLY A 122 6.42 -0.12 3.67
C GLY A 122 5.33 0.78 4.26
N ASP A 123 4.56 1.41 3.39
CA ASP A 123 3.49 2.35 3.71
C ASP A 123 2.26 1.69 4.35
N SER A 124 1.91 0.47 3.94
CA SER A 124 0.60 -0.11 4.22
C SER A 124 0.23 -0.12 5.72
N PRO A 125 1.09 -0.57 6.66
CA PRO A 125 0.74 -0.58 8.08
C PRO A 125 0.95 0.78 8.78
N VAL A 126 1.38 1.83 8.06
CA VAL A 126 1.66 3.15 8.64
C VAL A 126 0.46 4.06 8.43
N ILE A 127 -0.19 4.42 9.55
CA ILE A 127 -1.32 5.33 9.57
C ILE A 127 -0.90 6.69 9.03
N GLY A 128 -1.67 7.21 8.07
CA GLY A 128 -1.41 8.44 7.36
C GLY A 128 -0.56 8.26 6.09
N ALA A 129 0.15 7.15 5.93
CA ALA A 129 0.85 6.82 4.68
C ALA A 129 0.00 5.92 3.80
N GLY A 130 -0.09 4.62 4.13
CA GLY A 130 -0.84 3.64 3.34
C GLY A 130 -2.35 3.76 3.50
N LEU A 131 -2.84 4.24 4.64
CA LEU A 131 -4.26 4.52 4.85
C LEU A 131 -4.49 5.65 5.85
N TYR A 132 -5.63 6.35 5.69
CA TYR A 132 -6.17 7.26 6.69
C TYR A 132 -7.68 7.34 6.55
N CYS A 133 -8.41 7.50 7.65
CA CYS A 133 -9.87 7.42 7.67
C CYS A 133 -10.43 8.30 8.77
N ASP A 134 -11.30 9.23 8.40
CA ASP A 134 -11.95 10.19 9.29
C ASP A 134 -13.38 10.42 8.82
N ASN A 135 -14.37 10.22 9.68
CA ASN A 135 -15.79 10.34 9.30
C ASN A 135 -16.17 11.76 8.85
N ASP A 136 -15.46 12.80 9.31
CA ASP A 136 -15.79 14.19 9.00
C ASP A 136 -15.24 14.64 7.64
N ALA A 137 -14.20 13.95 7.13
CA ALA A 137 -13.49 14.36 5.92
C ALA A 137 -13.54 13.32 4.80
N GLY A 138 -13.40 12.04 5.13
CA GLY A 138 -13.29 10.95 4.18
C GLY A 138 -12.20 9.95 4.54
N ALA A 139 -11.96 9.00 3.64
CA ALA A 139 -10.92 8.00 3.78
C ALA A 139 -10.09 7.88 2.51
N ALA A 140 -8.83 7.49 2.66
CA ALA A 140 -7.92 7.23 1.56
C ALA A 140 -7.05 6.01 1.85
N VAL A 141 -6.71 5.28 0.79
CA VAL A 141 -5.72 4.20 0.79
C VAL A 141 -4.74 4.40 -0.35
N ALA A 142 -3.50 3.96 -0.15
CA ALA A 142 -2.43 4.02 -1.14
C ALA A 142 -1.83 2.63 -1.38
N THR A 143 -1.19 2.48 -2.54
CA THR A 143 -0.54 1.25 -2.98
C THR A 143 0.56 1.59 -3.98
N GLY A 144 1.58 0.74 -4.06
CA GLY A 144 2.74 0.93 -4.95
C GLY A 144 4.07 1.05 -4.20
N ASP A 145 4.92 1.97 -4.65
CA ASP A 145 6.23 2.28 -4.07
C ASP A 145 6.12 2.86 -2.65
N GLY A 146 6.15 1.96 -1.66
CA GLY A 146 5.91 2.29 -0.26
C GLY A 146 6.80 3.39 0.32
N GLU A 147 8.08 3.44 -0.06
CA GLU A 147 9.04 4.46 0.42
C GLU A 147 8.66 5.88 -0.05
N GLU A 148 8.06 5.98 -1.23
CA GLU A 148 7.61 7.24 -1.83
C GLU A 148 6.28 7.69 -1.23
N ILE A 149 5.38 6.73 -0.98
CA ILE A 149 4.12 6.94 -0.25
C ILE A 149 4.39 7.40 1.19
N LEU A 150 5.31 6.72 1.90
CA LEU A 150 5.75 7.07 3.25
C LEU A 150 6.29 8.49 3.31
N ARG A 151 7.16 8.87 2.36
CA ARG A 151 7.80 10.19 2.31
C ARG A 151 6.80 11.35 2.32
N THR A 152 5.61 11.13 1.77
CA THR A 152 4.62 12.19 1.57
C THR A 152 3.40 12.10 2.48
N SER A 153 3.26 11.03 3.27
CA SER A 153 2.04 10.75 4.05
C SER A 153 0.79 10.83 3.17
N ALA A 154 0.83 10.09 2.06
CA ALA A 154 -0.11 10.28 0.95
C ALA A 154 -1.59 10.19 1.34
N ALA A 155 -1.96 9.17 2.12
CA ALA A 155 -3.35 8.98 2.54
C ALA A 155 -3.84 10.11 3.48
N PHE A 156 -3.02 10.52 4.45
CA PHE A 156 -3.34 11.66 5.32
C PHE A 156 -3.53 12.93 4.50
N TYR A 157 -2.60 13.21 3.58
CA TYR A 157 -2.67 14.39 2.72
C TYR A 157 -3.93 14.39 1.83
N ALA A 158 -4.31 13.23 1.28
CA ALA A 158 -5.55 13.12 0.50
C ALA A 158 -6.80 13.39 1.35
N VAL A 159 -6.88 12.86 2.57
CA VAL A 159 -8.00 13.12 3.49
C VAL A 159 -8.07 14.59 3.89
N GLU A 160 -6.93 15.23 4.19
CA GLU A 160 -6.91 16.65 4.55
C GLU A 160 -7.25 17.56 3.37
N LEU A 161 -6.96 17.16 2.13
CA LEU A 161 -7.47 17.85 0.95
C LEU A 161 -8.99 17.75 0.84
N MET A 162 -9.58 16.58 1.13
CA MET A 162 -11.04 16.44 1.19
C MET A 162 -11.64 17.28 2.32
N ARG A 163 -10.99 17.34 3.49
CA ARG A 163 -11.36 18.25 4.58
C ARG A 163 -11.37 19.72 4.15
N ALA A 164 -10.40 20.11 3.31
CA ALA A 164 -10.33 21.44 2.72
C ALA A 164 -11.35 21.69 1.58
N GLY A 165 -12.26 20.75 1.32
CA GLY A 165 -13.35 20.89 0.34
C GLY A 165 -13.02 20.38 -1.07
N HIS A 166 -11.89 19.68 -1.26
CA HIS A 166 -11.64 19.02 -2.55
C HIS A 166 -12.50 17.77 -2.73
N THR A 167 -12.89 17.48 -3.97
CA THR A 167 -13.49 16.18 -4.31
C THR A 167 -12.48 15.04 -4.12
N PRO A 168 -12.92 13.80 -3.87
CA PRO A 168 -12.01 12.65 -3.75
C PRO A 168 -11.06 12.51 -4.95
N GLN A 169 -11.56 12.74 -6.17
CA GLN A 169 -10.75 12.69 -7.38
C GLN A 169 -9.65 13.76 -7.39
N ALA A 170 -9.98 15.00 -7.04
CA ALA A 170 -9.01 16.09 -6.98
C ALA A 170 -7.97 15.86 -5.86
N ALA A 171 -8.40 15.30 -4.73
CA ALA A 171 -7.52 14.94 -3.63
C ALA A 171 -6.50 13.87 -4.04
N CYS A 172 -6.94 12.78 -4.68
CA CYS A 172 -6.04 11.72 -5.19
C CYS A 172 -5.04 12.26 -6.21
N THR A 173 -5.49 13.06 -7.19
CA THR A 173 -4.62 13.66 -8.21
C THR A 173 -3.52 14.52 -7.58
N LYS A 174 -3.88 15.35 -6.58
CA LYS A 174 -2.91 16.19 -5.86
C LYS A 174 -1.94 15.37 -5.00
N ALA A 175 -2.42 14.29 -4.37
CA ALA A 175 -1.58 13.40 -3.58
C ALA A 175 -0.52 12.71 -4.46
N VAL A 176 -0.93 12.13 -5.59
CA VAL A 176 0.00 11.54 -6.56
C VAL A 176 0.98 12.56 -7.12
N ALA A 177 0.51 13.76 -7.49
CA ALA A 177 1.40 14.83 -7.97
C ALA A 177 2.47 15.20 -6.94
N ARG A 178 2.12 15.24 -5.65
CA ARG A 178 3.08 15.49 -4.57
C ARG A 178 4.12 14.37 -4.43
N ILE A 179 3.71 13.11 -4.59
CA ILE A 179 4.64 11.97 -4.62
C ILE A 179 5.64 12.16 -5.76
N VAL A 180 5.16 12.34 -7.00
CA VAL A 180 6.00 12.51 -8.19
C VAL A 180 7.00 13.65 -8.02
N GLN A 181 6.57 14.80 -7.48
CA GLN A 181 7.44 15.94 -7.20
C GLN A 181 8.51 15.61 -6.13
N ALA A 182 8.12 14.94 -5.05
CA ALA A 182 9.05 14.56 -3.97
C ALA A 182 10.06 13.50 -4.42
N SER A 183 9.65 12.55 -5.27
CA SER A 183 10.54 11.55 -5.87
C SER A 183 11.60 12.22 -6.75
N ALA A 184 11.19 13.12 -7.65
CA ALA A 184 12.11 13.83 -8.53
C ALA A 184 13.13 14.71 -7.77
N ALA A 185 12.69 15.39 -6.70
CA ALA A 185 13.58 16.18 -5.85
C ALA A 185 14.59 15.31 -5.08
N CYS A 186 14.22 14.08 -4.70
CA CYS A 186 15.13 13.16 -4.01
C CYS A 186 16.22 12.65 -4.96
N SER A 187 15.87 12.23 -6.18
CA SER A 187 16.82 11.72 -7.18
C SER A 187 17.89 12.76 -7.55
N THR A 188 17.51 14.04 -7.69
CA THR A 188 18.49 15.12 -7.94
C THR A 188 19.47 15.30 -6.77
N SER A 189 19.01 15.16 -5.53
CA SER A 189 19.88 15.22 -4.34
C SER A 189 20.77 13.98 -4.15
N ALA A 190 20.38 12.83 -4.70
CA ALA A 190 21.11 11.57 -4.62
C ALA A 190 22.24 11.52 -5.65
N ALA A 191 22.01 12.03 -6.87
CA ALA A 191 23.04 12.18 -7.90
C ALA A 191 24.25 13.02 -7.43
N ALA A 192 24.03 13.97 -6.51
CA ALA A 192 25.09 14.77 -5.90
C ALA A 192 25.94 14.02 -4.84
N ARG A 193 25.50 12.83 -4.38
CA ARG A 193 26.12 12.06 -3.28
C ARG A 193 26.96 10.86 -3.74
N GLY A 194 27.28 10.78 -5.04
CA GLY A 194 28.14 9.75 -5.61
C GLY A 194 27.42 8.43 -5.92
N PRO A 195 28.12 7.46 -6.52
CA PRO A 195 27.53 6.31 -7.22
C PRO A 195 26.84 5.25 -6.33
N ARG A 196 26.82 5.44 -5.01
CA ARG A 196 26.21 4.49 -4.04
C ARG A 196 24.77 4.83 -3.65
N ALA A 197 24.20 5.93 -4.12
CA ALA A 197 22.97 6.49 -3.55
C ALA A 197 21.66 5.94 -4.16
N ASP A 198 21.70 5.26 -5.31
CA ASP A 198 20.52 5.11 -6.16
C ASP A 198 20.14 3.65 -6.48
N SER A 199 20.23 2.75 -5.50
CA SER A 199 19.73 1.37 -5.66
C SER A 199 18.31 1.18 -5.11
N ARG A 200 17.56 2.26 -4.85
CA ARG A 200 16.26 2.20 -4.15
C ARG A 200 15.04 2.26 -5.05
N MET A 201 15.22 2.45 -6.36
CA MET A 201 14.12 2.74 -7.27
C MET A 201 13.90 1.60 -8.26
N HIS A 202 12.65 1.16 -8.36
CA HIS A 202 12.13 0.55 -9.60
C HIS A 202 12.41 1.52 -10.77
N SER A 203 12.64 0.99 -11.98
CA SER A 203 12.94 1.83 -13.16
C SER A 203 11.81 2.81 -13.51
N LYS A 204 10.61 2.65 -12.92
CA LYS A 204 9.46 3.55 -13.00
C LYS A 204 8.75 3.68 -11.65
N LEU A 205 8.44 4.92 -11.25
CA LEU A 205 7.61 5.22 -10.08
C LEU A 205 6.17 4.71 -10.29
N THR A 206 5.75 3.77 -9.47
CA THR A 206 4.41 3.16 -9.51
C THR A 206 3.70 3.39 -8.19
N VAL A 207 2.81 4.38 -8.15
CA VAL A 207 1.99 4.69 -6.97
C VAL A 207 0.56 4.99 -7.39
N ALA A 208 -0.40 4.61 -6.55
CA ALA A 208 -1.79 4.98 -6.70
C ALA A 208 -2.44 5.32 -5.36
N VAL A 209 -3.44 6.19 -5.42
CA VAL A 209 -4.26 6.61 -4.28
C VAL A 209 -5.72 6.49 -4.65
N LEU A 210 -6.51 5.86 -3.79
CA LEU A 210 -7.98 5.75 -3.86
C LEU A 210 -8.57 6.46 -2.64
N ALA A 211 -9.60 7.26 -2.83
CA ALA A 211 -10.28 7.97 -1.75
C ALA A 211 -11.80 7.91 -1.88
N MET A 212 -12.49 8.03 -0.74
CA MET A 212 -13.94 8.09 -0.62
C MET A 212 -14.35 9.21 0.35
N SER A 213 -15.35 10.01 -0.04
CA SER A 213 -15.95 11.01 0.86
C SER A 213 -17.01 10.38 1.78
N PRO A 214 -17.43 11.06 2.86
CA PRO A 214 -18.53 10.60 3.72
C PRO A 214 -19.88 10.48 2.98
N LYS A 215 -20.00 11.07 1.78
CA LYS A 215 -21.18 10.95 0.91
C LYS A 215 -21.09 9.76 -0.05
N GLY A 216 -20.02 8.96 0.01
CA GLY A 216 -19.81 7.82 -0.87
C GLY A 216 -19.34 8.19 -2.29
N GLU A 217 -18.89 9.43 -2.50
CA GLU A 217 -18.21 9.82 -3.74
C GLU A 217 -16.79 9.23 -3.72
N VAL A 218 -16.30 8.77 -4.86
CA VAL A 218 -15.02 8.06 -4.98
C VAL A 218 -14.13 8.74 -6.01
N GLY A 219 -12.82 8.70 -5.79
CA GLY A 219 -11.83 9.15 -6.77
C GLY A 219 -10.52 8.39 -6.64
N ALA A 220 -9.80 8.26 -7.75
CA ALA A 220 -8.55 7.52 -7.81
C ALA A 220 -7.54 8.19 -8.75
N ALA A 221 -6.26 8.12 -8.44
CA ALA A 221 -5.20 8.61 -9.32
C ALA A 221 -3.96 7.71 -9.22
N SER A 222 -3.12 7.72 -10.27
CA SER A 222 -1.89 6.93 -10.36
C SER A 222 -0.76 7.70 -11.07
N SER A 223 0.49 7.41 -10.71
CA SER A 223 1.69 7.98 -11.35
C SER A 223 1.91 7.49 -12.77
N LEU A 224 1.27 6.39 -13.18
CA LEU A 224 1.37 5.82 -14.53
C LEU A 224 0.63 6.63 -15.62
N GLY A 225 0.01 7.76 -15.23
CA GLY A 225 -0.54 8.74 -16.18
C GLY A 225 -1.69 8.20 -17.06
N PRO A 226 -2.08 8.96 -18.10
CA PRO A 226 -3.16 8.58 -19.01
C PRO A 226 -2.81 7.46 -20.02
N SER A 227 -1.60 6.92 -19.99
CA SER A 227 -1.17 5.77 -20.81
C SER A 227 -1.94 4.50 -20.48
N ASN A 228 -2.47 4.44 -19.25
CA ASN A 228 -3.33 3.41 -18.73
C ASN A 228 -4.69 4.08 -18.54
N VAL A 229 -5.50 4.23 -19.60
CA VAL A 229 -6.81 4.90 -19.54
C VAL A 229 -7.91 4.01 -20.05
N HIS A 230 -8.87 3.67 -19.18
CA HIS A 230 -10.16 3.13 -19.57
C HIS A 230 -11.22 4.22 -19.37
N ARG A 231 -11.86 4.68 -20.46
CA ARG A 231 -12.89 5.75 -20.45
C ARG A 231 -12.44 7.11 -19.87
N GLY A 232 -11.21 7.54 -20.12
CA GLY A 232 -10.72 8.88 -19.74
C GLY A 232 -10.19 9.03 -18.31
N ARG A 233 -9.99 7.94 -17.53
CA ARG A 233 -9.46 7.95 -16.15
C ARG A 233 -8.14 7.18 -16.04
N PRO A 234 -7.13 7.63 -15.25
CA PRO A 234 -5.88 6.90 -15.04
C PRO A 234 -6.11 5.55 -14.35
N VAL A 235 -5.55 4.47 -14.88
CA VAL A 235 -5.81 3.08 -14.49
C VAL A 235 -4.73 2.61 -13.53
N PHE A 236 -5.14 2.49 -12.28
CA PHE A 236 -4.70 1.47 -11.33
C PHE A 236 -5.95 0.62 -11.05
N PRO A 237 -5.86 -0.71 -10.97
CA PRO A 237 -7.05 -1.52 -10.82
C PRO A 237 -7.76 -1.20 -9.50
N TYR A 238 -9.03 -0.85 -9.59
CA TYR A 238 -9.91 -0.73 -8.43
C TYR A 238 -11.31 -1.21 -8.79
N ALA A 239 -12.03 -1.64 -7.76
CA ALA A 239 -13.43 -2.03 -7.85
C ALA A 239 -14.27 -1.18 -6.89
N LEU A 240 -15.43 -0.75 -7.36
CA LEU A 240 -16.45 -0.09 -6.57
C LEU A 240 -17.68 -0.98 -6.49
N TRP A 241 -17.99 -1.41 -5.29
CA TRP A 241 -19.19 -2.18 -4.99
C TRP A 241 -20.21 -1.31 -4.25
N ARG A 242 -21.49 -1.39 -4.61
CA ARG A 242 -22.58 -0.69 -3.90
C ARG A 242 -23.75 -1.63 -3.65
N GLY A 243 -24.46 -1.43 -2.53
CA GLY A 243 -25.65 -2.21 -2.17
C GLY A 243 -25.40 -3.37 -1.19
N GLY A 244 -24.24 -3.43 -0.56
CA GLY A 244 -23.95 -4.43 0.49
C GLY A 244 -24.00 -5.87 -0.05
N SER A 245 -24.58 -6.80 0.70
CA SER A 245 -24.60 -8.24 0.33
C SER A 245 -25.47 -8.57 -0.88
N GLN A 246 -26.40 -7.69 -1.26
CA GLN A 246 -27.20 -7.79 -2.49
C GLN A 246 -26.76 -6.77 -3.55
N GLY A 247 -25.57 -6.19 -3.34
CA GLY A 247 -25.04 -5.16 -4.21
C GLY A 247 -24.58 -5.68 -5.56
N GLU A 248 -24.04 -4.76 -6.33
CA GLU A 248 -23.42 -5.04 -7.62
C GLU A 248 -22.10 -4.27 -7.77
N LEU A 249 -21.26 -4.75 -8.68
CA LEU A 249 -20.06 -4.07 -9.12
C LEU A 249 -20.46 -2.89 -10.02
N VAL A 250 -20.27 -1.68 -9.52
CA VAL A 250 -20.70 -0.44 -10.19
C VAL A 250 -19.60 0.13 -11.08
N GLU A 251 -18.35 -0.05 -10.67
CA GLU A 251 -17.19 0.34 -11.45
C GLU A 251 -16.06 -0.66 -11.23
N GLU A 252 -15.41 -1.07 -12.31
CA GLU A 252 -14.20 -1.87 -12.28
C GLU A 252 -13.23 -1.28 -13.27
N GLN A 253 -12.04 -0.94 -12.80
CA GLN A 253 -10.90 -0.71 -13.67
C GLN A 253 -10.05 -1.97 -13.63
N LYS A 254 -10.01 -2.68 -14.76
CA LYS A 254 -9.14 -3.83 -14.94
C LYS A 254 -7.72 -3.34 -15.27
N PRO A 255 -6.67 -4.07 -14.88
CA PRO A 255 -5.35 -3.80 -15.44
C PRO A 255 -5.45 -3.85 -16.98
N PRO A 256 -4.66 -3.04 -17.73
CA PRO A 256 -4.51 -3.27 -19.16
C PRO A 256 -4.11 -4.73 -19.36
N ASN A 257 -4.76 -5.45 -20.28
CA ASN A 257 -4.55 -6.89 -20.48
C ASN A 257 -3.06 -7.23 -20.48
N ASP A 258 -2.61 -7.93 -19.45
CA ASP A 258 -1.49 -8.85 -19.60
C ASP A 258 -2.10 -10.12 -20.22
N ASP A 259 -1.97 -10.25 -21.54
CA ASP A 259 -2.07 -11.56 -22.19
C ASP A 259 -0.92 -12.42 -21.65
N LEU A 260 -1.14 -13.00 -20.46
CA LEU A 260 -0.33 -14.08 -19.91
C LEU A 260 -1.17 -15.37 -20.00
N THR A 261 -1.29 -15.87 -21.22
CA THR A 261 -1.40 -17.30 -21.50
C THR A 261 -0.07 -17.99 -21.26
#